data_AF-W4FZH6-F1
#
_entry.id   AF-W4FZH6-F1
#
_cell.length_a   1.000
_cell.length_b   1.000
_cell.length_c   1.000
_cell.angle_alpha   90.00
_cell.angle_beta   90.00
_cell.angle_gamma   90.00
#
_symmetry.space_group_name_H-M   'P 1'
#
loop_
_entity.id
_entity.type
_entity.pdbx_description
1 polymer ?
#
loop_
_entity_poly.entity_id
_entity_poly.type
_entity_poly.pdbx_seq_one_letter_code
_entity_poly.pdbx_strand_id
1 'polypeptide(L)'
;MRIVHGCIAHGGHLAPNLYAPREIWALDRVRLVGLDHKLRLLEVCATQFKILEAMPAPNSTDNQSIFDHALHNITLSLAESKADLVRPFPNLVPESHPSVHEPTKIERDIVNAVGNNTMGKLTSLAFGFGRTLRKQAVAVVERANSAQFETISKDALGRYAGLLSAFFDQVQFLAIWLDPSYAPPLGLAASFSEEELVRHRAIGHTLEATARREIVLGLAHFLEEILVELVLRDVQSLLLSYLQRLSHALGAFSIDSAITTRPHRAQTT
;
A
#
# COMPACT_ATOMS: atom_id res chain seq x y z
N MET A 1 -0.98 4.09 9.00
CA MET A 1 -0.32 3.08 9.87
C MET A 1 -1.00 2.88 11.22
N ARG A 2 -1.10 3.90 12.11
CA ARG A 2 -1.70 3.75 13.47
C ARG A 2 -3.08 3.10 13.49
N ILE A 3 -3.95 3.49 12.56
CA ILE A 3 -5.31 2.93 12.43
C ILE A 3 -5.26 1.42 12.14
N VAL A 4 -4.39 1.00 11.22
CA VAL A 4 -4.21 -0.42 10.87
C VAL A 4 -3.60 -1.19 12.04
N HIS A 5 -2.60 -0.61 12.71
CA HIS A 5 -2.02 -1.21 13.92
C HIS A 5 -3.08 -1.46 15.01
N GLY A 6 -3.92 -0.45 15.30
CA GLY A 6 -5.03 -0.58 16.23
C GLY A 6 -6.05 -1.65 15.80
N CYS A 7 -6.35 -1.73 14.51
CA CYS A 7 -7.23 -2.76 13.95
C CYS A 7 -6.68 -4.19 14.15
N ILE A 8 -5.37 -4.40 13.97
CA ILE A 8 -4.72 -5.70 14.24
C ILE A 8 -4.85 -6.08 15.72
N ALA A 9 -4.58 -5.13 16.61
CA ALA A 9 -4.51 -5.39 18.05
C ALA A 9 -5.90 -5.56 18.69
N HIS A 10 -6.89 -4.74 18.32
CA HIS A 10 -8.18 -4.64 19.02
C HIS A 10 -9.40 -4.61 18.10
N GLY A 11 -9.21 -4.54 16.78
CA GLY A 11 -10.25 -4.09 15.87
C GLY A 11 -10.43 -2.57 15.93
N GLY A 12 -11.12 -1.99 14.96
CA GLY A 12 -11.34 -0.54 14.96
C GLY A 12 -11.90 0.03 13.67
N HIS A 13 -12.25 1.32 13.71
CA HIS A 13 -12.70 2.06 12.54
C HIS A 13 -11.52 2.44 11.64
N LEU A 14 -11.54 1.96 10.39
CA LEU A 14 -10.61 2.37 9.34
C LEU A 14 -11.04 3.69 8.67
N ALA A 15 -12.34 3.92 8.65
CA ALA A 15 -13.00 5.15 8.25
C ALA A 15 -14.24 5.34 9.13
N PRO A 16 -14.87 6.53 9.17
CA PRO A 16 -16.04 6.78 10.01
C PRO A 16 -17.14 5.72 9.89
N ASN A 17 -17.34 5.19 8.67
CA ASN A 17 -18.38 4.19 8.37
C ASN A 17 -17.82 2.79 8.08
N LEU A 18 -16.52 2.54 8.31
CA LEU A 18 -15.89 1.25 8.03
C LEU A 18 -15.22 0.72 9.29
N TYR A 19 -15.90 -0.19 9.99
CA TYR A 19 -15.34 -0.93 11.12
C TYR A 19 -14.69 -2.23 10.62
N ALA A 20 -13.47 -2.47 11.05
CA ALA A 20 -12.75 -3.70 10.80
C ALA A 20 -12.59 -4.50 12.12
N PRO A 21 -13.30 -5.62 12.26
CA PRO A 21 -13.21 -6.48 13.43
C PRO A 21 -11.81 -7.08 13.57
N ARG A 22 -11.37 -7.35 14.80
CA ARG A 22 -10.05 -7.97 15.06
C ARG A 22 -9.95 -9.35 14.43
N GLU A 23 -11.07 -10.06 14.37
CA GLU A 23 -11.21 -11.44 13.92
C GLU A 23 -10.75 -11.65 12.48
N ILE A 24 -10.78 -10.59 11.65
CA ILE A 24 -10.32 -10.67 10.26
C ILE A 24 -8.84 -11.07 10.16
N TRP A 25 -8.04 -10.78 11.19
CA TRP A 25 -6.63 -11.13 11.30
C TRP A 25 -6.37 -12.54 11.86
N ALA A 26 -7.43 -13.25 12.25
CA ALA A 26 -7.35 -14.61 12.80
C ALA A 26 -8.11 -15.63 11.94
N LEU A 27 -8.48 -15.26 10.72
CA LEU A 27 -9.16 -16.14 9.77
C LEU A 27 -8.24 -17.25 9.25
N ASP A 28 -8.82 -18.43 9.06
CA ASP A 28 -8.13 -19.56 8.40
C ASP A 28 -8.55 -19.68 6.92
N ARG A 29 -7.67 -20.17 6.05
CA ARG A 29 -7.92 -20.40 4.61
C ARG A 29 -8.48 -19.18 3.88
N VAL A 30 -7.85 -18.02 4.05
CA VAL A 30 -8.21 -16.79 3.32
C VAL A 30 -7.38 -16.61 2.08
N ARG A 31 -7.92 -15.97 1.04
CA ARG A 31 -7.17 -15.70 -0.19
C ARG A 31 -6.56 -14.31 -0.14
N LEU A 32 -5.23 -14.24 -0.11
CA LEU A 32 -4.48 -13.00 -0.21
C LEU A 32 -3.57 -13.03 -1.43
N VAL A 33 -3.28 -11.87 -1.99
CA VAL A 33 -2.44 -11.72 -3.19
C VAL A 33 -0.99 -11.54 -2.75
N GLY A 34 -0.08 -12.40 -3.21
CA GLY A 34 1.37 -12.19 -3.08
C GLY A 34 1.88 -11.95 -1.67
N LEU A 35 1.51 -12.81 -0.71
CA LEU A 35 1.94 -12.66 0.68
C LEU A 35 3.46 -12.66 0.82
N ASP A 36 4.16 -13.53 0.09
CA ASP A 36 5.62 -13.61 0.11
C ASP A 36 6.31 -12.30 -0.31
N HIS A 37 5.76 -11.58 -1.29
CA HIS A 37 6.29 -10.29 -1.72
C HIS A 37 6.15 -9.23 -0.63
N LYS A 38 5.01 -9.23 0.07
CA LYS A 38 4.74 -8.33 1.20
C LYS A 38 5.64 -8.65 2.40
N LEU A 39 5.87 -9.92 2.69
CA LEU A 39 6.79 -10.33 3.76
C LEU A 39 8.22 -9.90 3.46
N ARG A 40 8.71 -10.11 2.24
CA ARG A 40 10.04 -9.61 1.82
C ARG A 40 10.15 -8.08 1.93
N LEU A 41 9.14 -7.34 1.47
CA LEU A 41 9.10 -5.89 1.64
C LEU A 41 9.20 -5.50 3.12
N LEU A 42 8.41 -6.15 3.98
CA LEU A 42 8.44 -5.89 5.41
C LEU A 42 9.81 -6.20 6.04
N GLU A 43 10.48 -7.26 5.64
CA GLU A 43 11.82 -7.60 6.12
C GLU A 43 12.85 -6.53 5.73
N VAL A 44 12.84 -6.07 4.48
CA VAL A 44 13.72 -4.98 4.02
C VAL A 44 13.41 -3.71 4.81
N CYS A 45 12.13 -3.31 4.87
CA CYS A 45 11.71 -2.13 5.63
C CYS A 45 12.13 -2.23 7.10
N ALA A 46 11.82 -3.32 7.79
CA ALA A 46 12.15 -3.49 9.21
C ALA A 46 13.66 -3.36 9.45
N THR A 47 14.48 -3.96 8.58
CA THR A 47 15.94 -3.87 8.67
C THR A 47 16.43 -2.44 8.48
N GLN A 48 15.99 -1.77 7.41
CA GLN A 48 16.47 -0.42 7.07
C GLN A 48 15.99 0.62 8.09
N PHE A 49 14.73 0.57 8.50
CA PHE A 49 14.20 1.49 9.51
C PHE A 49 14.81 1.24 10.89
N LYS A 50 15.29 0.03 11.20
CA LYS A 50 15.97 -0.26 12.47
C LYS A 50 17.34 0.40 12.52
N ILE A 51 18.05 0.36 11.41
CA ILE A 51 19.32 1.08 11.26
C ILE A 51 19.07 2.58 11.41
N LEU A 52 18.05 3.11 10.73
CA LEU A 52 17.71 4.53 10.77
C LEU A 52 17.30 4.98 12.18
N GLU A 53 16.47 4.20 12.87
CA GLU A 53 16.04 4.46 14.26
C GLU A 53 17.22 4.59 15.23
N ALA A 54 18.26 3.78 15.04
CA ALA A 54 19.44 3.77 15.90
C ALA A 54 20.42 4.92 15.64
N MET A 55 20.16 5.78 14.65
CA MET A 55 21.08 6.86 14.28
C MET A 55 21.24 7.92 15.39
N PRO A 56 22.45 8.44 15.60
CA PRO A 56 22.67 9.59 16.48
C PRO A 56 22.13 10.88 15.83
N ALA A 57 21.94 11.92 16.65
CA ALA A 57 21.61 13.24 16.15
C ALA A 57 22.74 13.78 15.23
N PRO A 58 22.42 14.31 14.02
CA PRO A 58 23.42 14.80 13.08
C PRO A 58 23.95 16.20 13.46
N ASN A 59 24.47 16.33 14.68
CA ASN A 59 24.98 17.57 15.28
C ASN A 59 26.49 17.80 15.05
N SER A 60 27.25 16.76 14.75
CA SER A 60 28.68 16.83 14.39
C SER A 60 28.86 16.50 12.91
N THR A 61 29.99 16.92 12.31
CA THR A 61 30.33 16.60 10.92
C THR A 61 30.37 15.09 10.65
N ASP A 62 30.92 14.32 11.60
CA ASP A 62 30.98 12.86 11.48
C ASP A 62 29.57 12.25 11.53
N ASN A 63 28.73 12.67 12.47
CA ASN A 63 27.35 12.19 12.58
C ASN A 63 26.52 12.59 11.36
N GLN A 64 26.74 13.77 10.78
CA GLN A 64 26.09 14.19 9.54
C GLN A 64 26.44 13.25 8.38
N SER A 65 27.72 12.93 8.19
CA SER A 65 28.15 12.02 7.13
C SER A 65 27.56 10.61 7.29
N ILE A 66 27.55 10.09 8.51
CA ILE A 66 26.95 8.77 8.81
C ILE A 66 25.44 8.79 8.53
N PHE A 67 24.75 9.85 8.97
CA PHE A 67 23.32 10.01 8.77
C PHE A 67 22.97 10.14 7.27
N ASP A 68 23.74 10.91 6.51
CA ASP A 68 23.57 11.07 5.07
C ASP A 68 23.75 9.74 4.32
N HIS A 69 24.75 8.95 4.71
CA HIS A 69 24.97 7.62 4.15
C HIS A 69 23.82 6.66 4.51
N ALA A 70 23.31 6.69 5.74
CA ALA A 70 22.16 5.90 6.16
C ALA A 70 20.90 6.26 5.36
N LEU A 71 20.61 7.56 5.18
CA LEU A 71 19.49 8.06 4.38
C LEU A 71 19.62 7.65 2.91
N HIS A 72 20.82 7.71 2.33
CA HIS A 72 21.06 7.27 0.96
C HIS A 72 20.77 5.77 0.80
N ASN A 73 21.28 4.94 1.70
CA ASN A 73 21.14 3.48 1.62
C ASN A 73 19.69 3.00 1.79
N ILE A 74 18.94 3.57 2.74
CA ILE A 74 17.52 3.24 2.88
C ILE A 74 16.74 3.66 1.64
N THR A 75 17.01 4.86 1.10
CA THR A 75 16.33 5.36 -0.09
C THR A 75 16.57 4.43 -1.29
N LEU A 76 17.81 3.98 -1.50
CA LEU A 76 18.15 3.02 -2.56
C LEU A 76 17.44 1.68 -2.35
N SER A 77 17.52 1.12 -1.13
CA SER A 77 16.91 -0.18 -0.81
C SER A 77 15.39 -0.18 -1.00
N LEU A 78 14.72 0.93 -0.64
CA LEU A 78 13.28 1.07 -0.84
C LEU A 78 12.92 1.29 -2.30
N ALA A 79 13.77 1.97 -3.08
CA ALA A 79 13.57 2.11 -4.53
C ALA A 79 13.69 0.76 -5.26
N GLU A 80 14.67 -0.06 -4.88
CA GLU A 80 14.81 -1.44 -5.38
C GLU A 80 13.59 -2.30 -5.00
N SER A 81 13.18 -2.23 -3.73
CA SER A 81 11.97 -2.93 -3.25
C SER A 81 10.71 -2.47 -4.01
N LYS A 82 10.60 -1.17 -4.33
CA LYS A 82 9.50 -0.64 -5.15
C LYS A 82 9.51 -1.25 -6.54
N ALA A 83 10.68 -1.28 -7.19
CA ALA A 83 10.84 -1.84 -8.54
C ALA A 83 10.44 -3.31 -8.59
N ASP A 84 10.83 -4.09 -7.58
CA ASP A 84 10.46 -5.50 -7.44
C ASP A 84 8.95 -5.72 -7.26
N LEU A 85 8.22 -4.72 -6.75
CA LEU A 85 6.78 -4.77 -6.54
C LEU A 85 5.96 -4.34 -7.76
N VAL A 86 6.54 -3.62 -8.73
CA VAL A 86 5.84 -3.14 -9.93
C VAL A 86 5.23 -4.30 -10.70
N ARG A 87 5.98 -5.38 -10.88
CA ARG A 87 5.50 -6.57 -11.60
C ARG A 87 4.33 -7.26 -10.86
N PRO A 88 4.49 -7.71 -9.61
CA PRO A 88 3.43 -8.42 -8.88
C PRO A 88 2.23 -7.52 -8.53
N PHE A 89 2.40 -6.20 -8.47
CA PHE A 89 1.35 -5.25 -8.12
C PHE A 89 1.40 -4.03 -9.07
N PRO A 90 0.94 -4.18 -10.33
CA PRO A 90 1.06 -3.12 -11.34
C PRO A 90 0.30 -1.83 -10.99
N ASN A 91 -0.72 -1.92 -10.14
CA ASN A 91 -1.56 -0.78 -9.72
C ASN A 91 -1.17 -0.22 -8.34
N LEU A 92 0.04 -0.48 -7.85
CA LEU A 92 0.47 -0.03 -6.51
C LEU A 92 0.64 1.49 -6.44
N VAL A 93 0.94 2.16 -7.55
CA VAL A 93 0.93 3.63 -7.66
C VAL A 93 0.37 4.00 -9.04
N PRO A 94 -0.64 4.88 -9.15
CA PRO A 94 -1.09 5.38 -10.45
C PRO A 94 0.07 6.11 -11.15
N GLU A 95 0.45 5.69 -12.37
CA GLU A 95 1.43 6.44 -13.15
C GLU A 95 0.92 7.87 -13.39
N SER A 96 1.72 8.86 -12.99
CA SER A 96 1.44 10.27 -13.24
C SER A 96 1.71 10.71 -14.68
N HIS A 97 2.04 9.79 -15.61
CA HIS A 97 2.25 10.11 -17.02
C HIS A 97 1.63 9.09 -17.97
N PRO A 98 0.95 9.54 -19.05
CA PRO A 98 0.45 8.64 -20.08
C PRO A 98 1.62 8.19 -20.97
N SER A 99 2.07 6.93 -20.85
CA SER A 99 3.13 6.40 -21.71
C SER A 99 2.65 6.29 -23.17
N VAL A 100 3.39 6.93 -24.08
CA VAL A 100 3.20 6.86 -25.54
C VAL A 100 3.52 5.45 -26.03
N HIS A 101 2.55 4.79 -26.67
CA HIS A 101 2.72 3.45 -27.25
C HIS A 101 3.47 3.49 -28.58
N GLU A 102 4.53 2.67 -28.71
CA GLU A 102 5.08 2.28 -29.99
C GLU A 102 4.32 1.06 -30.55
N PRO A 103 3.90 1.08 -31.82
CA PRO A 103 3.08 0.02 -32.40
C PRO A 103 3.90 -1.22 -32.78
N THR A 104 3.39 -2.40 -32.45
CA THR A 104 4.04 -3.70 -32.69
C THR A 104 3.76 -4.23 -34.11
N LYS A 105 4.56 -5.22 -34.53
CA LYS A 105 4.59 -5.85 -35.88
C LYS A 105 3.22 -6.29 -36.42
N ILE A 106 2.27 -6.60 -35.53
CA ILE A 106 0.89 -7.00 -35.85
C ILE A 106 0.09 -5.84 -36.47
N GLU A 107 0.37 -4.60 -36.08
CA GLU A 107 -0.29 -3.43 -36.68
C GLU A 107 0.11 -3.22 -38.15
N ARG A 108 1.31 -3.67 -38.58
CA ARG A 108 1.72 -3.61 -39.99
C ARG A 108 1.00 -4.64 -40.86
N ASP A 109 0.71 -5.81 -40.33
CA ASP A 109 0.03 -6.88 -41.08
C ASP A 109 -1.46 -6.57 -41.29
N ILE A 110 -2.08 -5.83 -40.36
CA ILE A 110 -3.46 -5.36 -40.49
C ILE A 110 -3.60 -4.32 -41.61
N VAL A 111 -2.63 -3.41 -41.75
CA VAL A 111 -2.64 -2.39 -42.83
C VAL A 111 -2.58 -3.03 -44.21
N ASN A 112 -1.86 -4.14 -44.37
CA ASN A 112 -1.80 -4.88 -45.64
C ASN A 112 -3.10 -5.66 -45.96
N ALA A 113 -3.88 -6.04 -44.95
CA ALA A 113 -5.14 -6.77 -45.14
C ALA A 113 -6.34 -5.87 -45.53
N VAL A 114 -6.23 -4.54 -45.35
CA VAL A 114 -7.29 -3.56 -45.66
C VAL A 114 -7.38 -3.24 -47.17
N GLY A 115 -6.50 -3.80 -48.00
CA GLY A 115 -6.48 -3.59 -49.46
C GLY A 115 -7.63 -4.21 -50.27
N ASN A 116 -8.53 -4.99 -49.66
CA ASN A 116 -9.64 -5.64 -50.38
C ASN A 116 -11.02 -5.34 -49.78
N ASN A 117 -11.64 -4.30 -50.34
CA ASN A 117 -13.06 -3.92 -50.37
C ASN A 117 -14.08 -4.78 -49.59
N THR A 118 -14.42 -4.35 -48.37
CA THR A 118 -15.76 -4.49 -47.75
C THR A 118 -15.96 -3.40 -46.69
N MET A 119 -16.08 -2.15 -47.15
CA MET A 119 -15.87 -0.93 -46.35
C MET A 119 -17.08 -0.44 -45.51
N GLY A 120 -18.21 -1.17 -45.48
CA GLY A 120 -19.47 -0.60 -44.94
C GLY A 120 -19.98 -1.10 -43.58
N LYS A 121 -19.55 -2.28 -43.11
CA LYS A 121 -20.12 -2.91 -41.88
C LYS A 121 -19.09 -3.42 -40.87
N LEU A 122 -17.80 -3.28 -41.15
CA LEU A 122 -16.71 -3.70 -40.26
C LEU A 122 -16.21 -2.60 -39.30
N THR A 123 -16.52 -1.34 -39.55
CA THR A 123 -16.04 -0.20 -38.75
C THR A 123 -16.63 -0.15 -37.33
N SER A 124 -17.85 -0.64 -37.13
CA SER A 124 -18.47 -0.72 -35.78
C SER A 124 -17.95 -1.92 -34.97
N LEU A 125 -17.73 -3.07 -35.62
CA LEU A 125 -17.23 -4.27 -34.95
C LEU A 125 -15.71 -4.21 -34.67
N ALA A 126 -14.90 -3.64 -35.56
CA ALA A 126 -13.45 -3.54 -35.37
C ALA A 126 -13.05 -2.50 -34.30
N PHE A 127 -13.81 -1.41 -34.15
CA PHE A 127 -13.54 -0.40 -33.12
C PHE A 127 -13.88 -0.90 -31.70
N GLY A 128 -14.92 -1.73 -31.59
CA GLY A 128 -15.29 -2.42 -30.34
C GLY A 128 -14.37 -3.59 -30.01
N PHE A 129 -14.03 -4.42 -31.00
CA PHE A 129 -13.13 -5.57 -30.81
C PHE A 129 -11.70 -5.11 -30.48
N GLY A 130 -11.13 -4.12 -31.17
CA GLY A 130 -9.77 -3.65 -30.89
C GLY A 130 -9.60 -3.07 -29.49
N ARG A 131 -10.58 -2.31 -28.99
CA ARG A 131 -10.59 -1.81 -27.61
C ARG A 131 -10.78 -2.92 -26.58
N THR A 132 -11.62 -3.90 -26.89
CA THR A 132 -11.90 -5.02 -25.97
C THR A 132 -10.75 -6.02 -25.94
N LEU A 133 -10.13 -6.34 -27.08
CA LEU A 133 -8.90 -7.13 -27.18
C LEU A 133 -7.73 -6.43 -26.53
N ARG A 134 -7.56 -5.11 -26.72
CA ARG A 134 -6.51 -4.36 -26.03
C ARG A 134 -6.74 -4.34 -24.52
N LYS A 135 -7.97 -4.09 -24.05
CA LYS A 135 -8.31 -4.18 -22.61
C LYS A 135 -8.13 -5.59 -22.07
N GLN A 136 -8.51 -6.62 -22.82
CA GLN A 136 -8.35 -8.00 -22.41
C GLN A 136 -6.88 -8.44 -22.45
N ALA A 137 -6.10 -7.98 -23.43
CA ALA A 137 -4.66 -8.25 -23.52
C ALA A 137 -3.88 -7.53 -22.42
N VAL A 138 -4.18 -6.25 -22.16
CA VAL A 138 -3.64 -5.51 -21.01
C VAL A 138 -4.03 -6.22 -19.71
N ALA A 139 -5.31 -6.56 -19.53
CA ALA A 139 -5.75 -7.29 -18.35
C ALA A 139 -5.16 -8.71 -18.24
N VAL A 140 -4.76 -9.34 -19.35
CA VAL A 140 -4.11 -10.66 -19.37
C VAL A 140 -2.62 -10.52 -19.05
N VAL A 141 -1.94 -9.50 -19.59
CA VAL A 141 -0.53 -9.20 -19.29
C VAL A 141 -0.39 -8.73 -17.84
N GLU A 142 -1.30 -7.87 -17.37
CA GLU A 142 -1.38 -7.48 -15.96
C GLU A 142 -1.67 -8.67 -15.06
N ARG A 143 -2.58 -9.58 -15.44
CA ARG A 143 -2.83 -10.83 -14.68
C ARG A 143 -1.68 -11.83 -14.71
N ALA A 144 -0.93 -11.89 -15.81
CA ALA A 144 0.23 -12.76 -15.96
C ALA A 144 1.43 -12.26 -15.14
N ASN A 145 1.51 -10.94 -14.92
CA ASN A 145 2.56 -10.32 -14.14
C ASN A 145 2.16 -10.12 -12.67
N SER A 146 0.87 -10.02 -12.36
CA SER A 146 0.38 -9.86 -11.00
C SER A 146 0.68 -11.09 -10.14
N ALA A 147 0.95 -10.84 -8.86
CA ALA A 147 1.00 -11.90 -7.88
C ALA A 147 -0.30 -12.70 -7.87
N GLN A 148 -0.17 -14.01 -7.70
CA GLN A 148 -1.32 -14.91 -7.66
C GLN A 148 -1.99 -14.86 -6.28
N PHE A 149 -3.26 -15.24 -6.25
CA PHE A 149 -3.97 -15.45 -4.99
C PHE A 149 -3.53 -16.77 -4.37
N GLU A 150 -3.09 -16.71 -3.13
CA GLU A 150 -2.67 -17.84 -2.33
C GLU A 150 -3.68 -18.08 -1.20
N THR A 151 -3.92 -19.34 -0.86
CA THR A 151 -4.73 -19.67 0.31
C THR A 151 -3.83 -19.68 1.54
N ILE A 152 -4.07 -18.73 2.45
CA ILE A 152 -3.25 -18.47 3.63
C ILE A 152 -3.88 -19.15 4.84
N SER A 153 -3.05 -19.89 5.59
CA SER A 153 -3.45 -20.51 6.86
C SER A 153 -3.56 -19.46 7.96
N LYS A 154 -4.31 -19.79 9.02
CA LYS A 154 -4.39 -18.96 10.24
C LYS A 154 -3.02 -18.59 10.80
N ASP A 155 -2.09 -19.54 10.84
CA ASP A 155 -0.75 -19.31 11.40
C ASP A 155 0.07 -18.34 10.53
N ALA A 156 0.00 -18.49 9.21
CA ALA A 156 0.68 -17.59 8.28
C ALA A 156 0.12 -16.17 8.36
N LEU A 157 -1.21 -16.03 8.42
CA LEU A 157 -1.88 -14.74 8.60
C LEU A 157 -1.51 -14.10 9.94
N GLY A 158 -1.50 -14.88 11.02
CA GLY A 158 -1.12 -14.41 12.35
C GLY A 158 0.33 -13.91 12.41
N ARG A 159 1.27 -14.62 11.76
CA ARG A 159 2.67 -14.16 11.64
C ARG A 159 2.77 -12.85 10.85
N TYR A 160 2.08 -12.75 9.73
CA TYR A 160 2.06 -11.53 8.92
C TYR A 160 1.51 -10.34 9.70
N ALA A 161 0.38 -10.53 10.41
CA ALA A 161 -0.21 -9.50 11.26
C ALA A 161 0.74 -9.08 12.40
N GLY A 162 1.43 -10.04 13.04
CA GLY A 162 2.43 -9.76 14.07
C GLY A 162 3.62 -8.94 13.55
N LEU A 163 4.15 -9.28 12.37
CA LEU A 163 5.22 -8.52 11.72
C LEU A 163 4.78 -7.10 11.36
N LEU A 164 3.58 -6.93 10.82
CA LEU A 164 3.00 -5.61 10.55
C LEU A 164 2.88 -4.77 11.82
N SER A 165 2.39 -5.39 12.91
CA SER A 165 2.25 -4.74 14.22
C SER A 165 3.59 -4.22 14.72
N ALA A 166 4.59 -5.11 14.79
CA ALA A 166 5.92 -4.77 15.27
C ALA A 166 6.59 -3.69 14.39
N PHE A 167 6.45 -3.80 13.07
CA PHE A 167 6.99 -2.81 12.14
C PHE A 167 6.33 -1.44 12.31
N PHE A 168 5.00 -1.39 12.45
CA PHE A 168 4.30 -0.12 12.65
C PHE A 168 4.65 0.55 13.97
N ASP A 169 4.97 -0.23 15.00
CA ASP A 169 5.48 0.31 16.26
C ASP A 169 6.88 0.87 16.10
N GLN A 170 7.76 0.14 15.42
CA GLN A 170 9.12 0.55 15.14
C GLN A 170 9.16 1.89 14.40
N VAL A 171 8.39 2.09 13.32
CA VAL A 171 8.48 3.32 12.50
C VAL A 171 7.83 4.55 13.12
N GLN A 172 7.30 4.48 14.35
CA GLN A 172 6.70 5.64 15.02
C GLN A 172 7.70 6.78 15.26
N PHE A 173 9.01 6.49 15.35
CA PHE A 173 10.03 7.52 15.53
C PHE A 173 10.04 8.56 14.40
N LEU A 174 9.63 8.18 13.18
CA LEU A 174 9.54 9.11 12.05
C LEU A 174 8.55 10.24 12.30
N ALA A 175 7.45 9.96 13.02
CA ALA A 175 6.48 10.99 13.39
C ALA A 175 7.11 12.02 14.34
N ILE A 176 7.97 11.58 15.27
CA ILE A 176 8.73 12.46 16.17
C ILE A 176 9.73 13.32 15.38
N TRP A 177 10.36 12.74 14.35
CA TRP A 177 11.32 13.45 13.51
C TRP A 177 10.66 14.51 12.62
N LEU A 178 9.47 14.23 12.10
CA LEU A 178 8.74 15.13 11.21
C LEU A 178 7.92 16.18 11.97
N ASP A 179 7.47 15.84 13.17
CA ASP A 179 6.70 16.71 14.05
C ASP A 179 7.19 16.59 15.51
N PRO A 180 7.99 17.53 16.00
CA PRO A 180 8.46 17.54 17.39
C PRO A 180 7.34 17.64 18.43
N SER A 181 6.15 18.12 18.04
CA SER A 181 4.97 18.19 18.91
C SER A 181 4.23 16.85 19.00
N TYR A 182 4.61 15.88 18.17
CA TYR A 182 4.04 14.54 18.20
C TYR A 182 4.29 13.86 19.55
N ALA A 183 3.21 13.61 20.27
CA ALA A 183 3.20 12.75 21.44
C ALA A 183 2.78 11.33 21.02
N PRO A 184 3.65 10.31 21.20
CA PRO A 184 3.22 8.92 21.06
C PRO A 184 2.04 8.68 22.01
N PRO A 185 0.99 7.95 21.58
CA PRO A 185 -0.17 7.70 22.44
C PRO A 185 0.22 6.88 23.68
N LEU A 186 -0.59 6.97 24.74
CA LEU A 186 -0.32 6.44 26.08
C LEU A 186 -0.06 4.91 26.20
N GLY A 187 -0.08 4.14 25.12
CA GLY A 187 0.39 2.74 25.07
C GLY A 187 1.69 2.52 24.27
N LEU A 188 2.05 3.47 23.40
CA LEU A 188 3.25 3.47 22.56
C LEU A 188 4.36 4.38 23.10
N ALA A 189 4.00 5.36 23.94
CA ALA A 189 4.97 6.13 24.72
C ALA A 189 5.76 5.23 25.69
N ALA A 190 5.21 4.07 26.07
CA ALA A 190 5.91 3.06 26.86
C ALA A 190 7.00 2.31 26.07
N SER A 191 7.03 2.44 24.73
CA SER A 191 7.99 1.76 23.86
C SER A 191 9.32 2.49 23.73
N PHE A 192 9.34 3.81 23.95
CA PHE A 192 10.56 4.60 23.95
C PHE A 192 10.96 4.95 25.38
N SER A 193 12.22 4.70 25.72
CA SER A 193 12.82 5.27 26.92
C SER A 193 12.85 6.80 26.83
N GLU A 194 12.94 7.46 27.98
CA GLU A 194 13.07 8.93 28.04
C GLU A 194 14.29 9.42 27.23
N GLU A 195 15.40 8.68 27.31
CA GLU A 195 16.63 8.96 26.55
C GLU A 195 16.40 8.86 25.03
N GLU A 196 15.68 7.84 24.56
CA GLU A 196 15.35 7.69 23.14
C GLU A 196 14.44 8.82 22.65
N LEU A 197 13.44 9.20 23.43
CA LEU A 197 12.56 10.33 23.09
C LEU A 197 13.35 11.63 22.96
N VAL A 198 14.28 11.92 23.88
CA VAL A 198 15.16 13.09 23.81
C VAL A 198 16.01 13.04 22.55
N ARG A 199 16.61 11.87 22.23
CA ARG A 199 17.40 11.69 21.01
C ARG A 199 16.58 11.92 19.74
N HIS A 200 15.39 11.32 19.62
CA HIS A 200 14.55 11.48 18.43
C HIS A 200 14.04 12.91 18.26
N ARG A 201 13.74 13.62 19.36
CA ARG A 201 13.41 15.05 19.30
C ARG A 201 14.59 15.91 18.85
N ALA A 202 15.81 15.62 19.34
CA ALA A 202 17.02 16.32 18.89
C ALA A 202 17.28 16.11 17.39
N ILE A 203 17.04 14.89 16.87
CA ILE A 203 17.09 14.63 15.43
C ILE A 203 16.03 15.47 14.70
N GLY A 204 14.78 15.45 15.15
CA GLY A 204 13.70 16.24 14.55
C GLY A 204 14.04 17.72 14.42
N HIS A 205 14.53 18.34 15.50
CA HIS A 205 14.99 19.73 15.48
C HIS A 205 16.14 19.98 14.50
N THR A 206 17.08 19.04 14.38
CA THR A 206 18.19 19.16 13.44
C THR A 206 17.71 19.05 11.99
N LEU A 207 16.61 18.33 11.73
CA LEU A 207 16.06 18.15 10.39
C LEU A 207 15.28 19.37 9.89
N GLU A 208 14.64 20.15 10.77
CA GLU A 208 13.62 21.16 10.43
C GLU A 208 13.94 22.06 9.22
N ALA A 209 15.18 22.51 9.09
CA ALA A 209 15.63 23.42 8.01
C ALA A 209 16.66 22.78 7.06
N THR A 210 16.63 21.46 6.90
CA THR A 210 17.63 20.72 6.09
C THR A 210 16.97 19.91 4.97
N ALA A 211 17.70 19.70 3.88
CA ALA A 211 17.26 18.83 2.78
C ALA A 211 17.01 17.37 3.24
N ARG A 212 17.58 16.94 4.37
CA ARG A 212 17.35 15.62 4.97
C ARG A 212 15.89 15.42 5.38
N ARG A 213 15.19 16.49 5.78
CA ARG A 213 13.77 16.43 6.13
C ARG A 213 12.92 15.95 4.95
N GLU A 214 13.20 16.44 3.75
CA GLU A 214 12.50 16.02 2.53
C GLU A 214 12.74 14.54 2.22
N ILE A 215 13.95 14.03 2.47
CA ILE A 215 14.24 12.60 2.32
C ILE A 215 13.41 11.79 3.31
N VAL A 216 13.43 12.15 4.60
CA VAL A 216 12.63 11.48 5.64
C VAL A 216 11.12 11.54 5.33
N LEU A 217 10.65 12.67 4.81
CA LEU A 217 9.26 12.81 4.35
C LEU A 217 8.97 11.86 3.18
N GLY A 218 9.88 11.73 2.22
CA GLY A 218 9.78 10.76 1.12
C GLY A 218 9.72 9.31 1.62
N LEU A 219 10.49 8.96 2.66
CA LEU A 219 10.42 7.64 3.30
C LEU A 219 9.05 7.41 3.95
N ALA A 220 8.49 8.42 4.63
CA ALA A 220 7.15 8.33 5.20
C ALA A 220 6.07 8.16 4.13
N HIS A 221 6.17 8.90 3.02
CA HIS A 221 5.26 8.74 1.87
C HIS A 221 5.37 7.35 1.25
N PHE A 222 6.57 6.79 1.11
CA PHE A 222 6.73 5.42 0.64
C PHE A 222 5.96 4.41 1.51
N LEU A 223 6.03 4.54 2.84
CA LEU A 223 5.27 3.68 3.75
C LEU A 223 3.76 3.84 3.58
N GLU A 224 3.28 5.05 3.33
CA GLU A 224 1.87 5.32 3.10
C GLU A 224 1.39 4.79 1.74
N GLU A 225 2.07 5.15 0.66
CA GLU A 225 1.66 4.81 -0.71
C GLU A 225 1.84 3.32 -1.05
N ILE A 226 2.88 2.68 -0.52
CA ILE A 226 3.20 1.29 -0.88
C ILE A 226 2.72 0.34 0.20
N LEU A 227 3.24 0.49 1.42
CA LEU A 227 3.00 -0.50 2.46
C LEU A 227 1.57 -0.43 2.98
N VAL A 228 1.07 0.76 3.33
CA VAL A 228 -0.31 0.91 3.85
C VAL A 228 -1.33 0.54 2.77
N GLU A 229 -1.13 0.94 1.52
CA GLU A 229 -2.01 0.54 0.40
C GLU A 229 -2.11 -0.98 0.25
N LEU A 230 -0.97 -1.70 0.25
CA LEU A 230 -0.96 -3.16 0.21
C LEU A 230 -1.72 -3.78 1.38
N VAL A 231 -1.55 -3.24 2.58
CA VAL A 231 -2.22 -3.75 3.77
C VAL A 231 -3.72 -3.44 3.74
N LEU A 232 -4.15 -2.28 3.24
CA LEU A 232 -5.56 -1.96 3.09
C LEU A 232 -6.27 -2.87 2.08
N ARG A 233 -5.58 -3.28 1.00
CA ARG A 233 -6.09 -4.30 0.06
C ARG A 233 -6.26 -5.66 0.72
N ASP A 234 -5.35 -6.03 1.61
CA ASP A 234 -5.48 -7.25 2.40
C ASP A 234 -6.66 -7.15 3.37
N VAL A 235 -6.78 -6.03 4.09
CA VAL A 235 -7.90 -5.78 5.01
C VAL A 235 -9.24 -5.85 4.30
N GLN A 236 -9.36 -5.27 3.10
CA GLN A 236 -10.55 -5.41 2.26
C GLN A 236 -10.84 -6.89 1.96
N SER A 237 -9.84 -7.66 1.53
CA SER A 237 -9.98 -9.08 1.18
C SER A 237 -10.39 -9.93 2.40
N LEU A 238 -9.81 -9.63 3.56
CA LEU A 238 -10.13 -10.29 4.83
C LEU A 238 -11.55 -9.93 5.30
N LEU A 239 -11.95 -8.66 5.20
CA LEU A 239 -13.31 -8.21 5.53
C LEU A 239 -14.36 -8.88 4.65
N LEU A 240 -14.14 -8.95 3.33
CA LEU A 240 -15.03 -9.66 2.42
C LEU A 240 -15.15 -11.14 2.79
N SER A 241 -14.03 -11.79 3.09
CA SER A 241 -14.01 -13.19 3.55
C SER A 241 -14.77 -13.38 4.86
N TYR A 242 -14.62 -12.44 5.80
CA TYR A 242 -15.30 -12.44 7.08
C TYR A 242 -16.82 -12.29 6.92
N LEU A 243 -17.26 -11.30 6.14
CA LEU A 243 -18.68 -11.04 5.88
C LEU A 243 -19.36 -12.21 5.15
N GLN A 244 -18.67 -12.84 4.19
CA GLN A 244 -19.17 -14.05 3.53
C GLN A 244 -19.36 -15.21 4.52
N ARG A 245 -18.43 -15.42 5.45
CA ARG A 245 -18.57 -16.47 6.46
C ARG A 245 -19.71 -16.17 7.43
N LEU A 246 -19.87 -14.91 7.83
CA LEU A 246 -20.99 -14.49 8.68
C LEU A 246 -22.33 -14.70 7.98
N SER A 247 -22.46 -14.34 6.70
CA SER A 247 -23.71 -14.56 5.97
C SER A 247 -24.04 -16.05 5.79
N HIS A 248 -23.01 -16.90 5.61
CA HIS A 248 -23.22 -18.35 5.60
C HIS A 248 -23.61 -18.91 6.97
N ALA A 249 -23.02 -18.40 8.06
CA ALA A 249 -23.26 -18.91 9.41
C ALA A 249 -24.60 -18.44 10.00
N LEU A 250 -25.04 -17.23 9.70
CA LEU A 250 -26.20 -16.59 10.31
C LEU A 250 -27.41 -16.49 9.36
N GLY A 251 -27.29 -16.96 8.12
CA GLY A 251 -28.29 -16.80 7.07
C GLY A 251 -28.09 -15.53 6.24
N ALA A 252 -28.67 -15.50 5.03
CA ALA A 252 -28.47 -14.40 4.08
C ALA A 252 -29.10 -13.09 4.60
N PHE A 253 -28.29 -12.21 5.17
CA PHE A 253 -28.65 -10.80 5.30
C PHE A 253 -28.26 -10.10 4.01
N SER A 254 -29.23 -9.47 3.33
CA SER A 254 -28.94 -8.53 2.25
C SER A 254 -28.26 -7.32 2.88
N ILE A 255 -27.01 -7.05 2.51
CA ILE A 255 -26.43 -5.72 2.71
C ILE A 255 -27.00 -4.87 1.58
N ASP A 256 -28.20 -4.33 1.78
CA ASP A 256 -28.75 -3.37 0.84
C ASP A 256 -27.80 -2.17 0.79
N SER A 257 -27.19 -1.94 -0.37
CA SER A 257 -26.32 -0.80 -0.68
C SER A 257 -27.11 0.53 -0.76
N ALA A 258 -28.15 0.68 0.04
CA ALA A 258 -29.10 1.79 0.03
C ALA A 258 -28.70 2.90 1.02
N ILE A 259 -27.46 3.40 0.95
CA ILE A 259 -27.11 4.69 1.55
C ILE A 259 -26.15 5.47 0.63
N THR A 260 -26.50 5.61 -0.65
CA THR A 260 -25.96 6.69 -1.51
C THR A 260 -27.03 7.18 -2.48
N THR A 261 -28.19 7.56 -1.97
CA THR A 261 -29.05 8.54 -2.67
C THR A 261 -29.56 9.53 -1.63
N ARG A 262 -28.84 10.64 -1.46
CA ARG A 262 -29.43 11.86 -0.91
C ARG A 262 -30.66 12.18 -1.76
N PRO A 263 -31.87 12.32 -1.20
CA PRO A 263 -32.94 12.96 -1.93
C PRO A 263 -32.60 14.44 -2.01
N HIS A 264 -32.46 14.92 -3.24
CA HIS A 264 -32.43 16.32 -3.59
C HIS A 264 -33.75 16.93 -3.07
N ARG A 265 -33.69 17.67 -1.95
CA ARG A 265 -34.85 18.45 -1.51
C ARG A 265 -34.91 19.68 -2.40
N ALA A 266 -35.72 19.58 -3.45
CA ALA A 266 -36.15 20.71 -4.25
C ALA A 266 -36.74 21.76 -3.30
N GLN A 267 -36.19 22.96 -3.33
CA GLN A 267 -36.85 24.14 -2.84
C GLN A 267 -37.97 24.47 -3.83
N THR A 268 -39.22 24.37 -3.38
CA THR A 268 -40.35 24.99 -4.06
C THR A 268 -41.18 25.73 -3.01
N THR A 269 -41.38 27.01 -3.35
CA THR A 269 -42.24 28.07 -2.79
C THR A 269 -41.88 28.60 -1.42
#